data_AF-A0A9D4KGY9-F1
#
_entry.id   AF-A0A9D4KGY9-F1
#
_cell.length_a   1.000
_cell.length_b   1.000
_cell.length_c   1.000
_cell.angle_alpha   90.00
_cell.angle_beta   90.00
_cell.angle_gamma   90.00
#
_symmetry.space_group_name_H-M   'P 1'
#
loop_
_entity.id
_entity.type
_entity.pdbx_description
1 polymer ?
#
loop_
_entity_poly.entity_id
_entity_poly.type
_entity_poly.pdbx_seq_one_letter_code
_entity_poly.pdbx_strand_id
1 'polypeptide(L)' 'MMNHHFFEAKRDRVTYEEFISRTGNKKVAMVIDPPFGIMVEALNATLCKIQHEWKGHTDEGDL' A
#
# COMPACT_ATOMS: atom_id res chain seq x y z
N MET A 1 -6.82 5.47 2.53
CA MET A 1 -7.06 5.38 3.98
C MET A 1 -8.35 4.64 4.34
N MET A 2 -9.51 4.83 3.69
CA MET A 2 -10.68 3.95 3.93
C MET A 2 -11.07 3.08 2.73
N ASN A 3 -10.82 3.59 1.52
CA ASN A 3 -11.21 2.96 0.26
C ASN A 3 -10.05 2.78 -0.72
N HIS A 4 -8.81 3.03 -0.29
CA HIS A 4 -7.62 2.99 -1.14
C HIS A 4 -7.76 3.81 -2.46
N HIS A 5 -8.36 5.00 -2.39
CA HIS A 5 -8.57 5.87 -3.55
C HIS A 5 -7.39 6.84 -3.78
N PHE A 6 -7.01 7.01 -5.04
CA PHE A 6 -6.05 8.00 -5.52
C PHE A 6 -6.80 9.14 -6.22
N PHE A 7 -6.70 10.36 -5.68
CA PHE A 7 -7.43 11.51 -6.22
C PHE A 7 -6.90 11.95 -7.59
N GLU A 8 -5.58 12.00 -7.79
CA GLU A 8 -4.97 12.19 -9.11
C GLU A 8 -4.60 10.84 -9.71
N ALA A 9 -5.64 10.10 -10.14
CA ALA A 9 -5.61 8.68 -10.44
C ALA A 9 -4.46 8.16 -11.32
N LYS A 10 -3.90 8.98 -12.23
CA LYS A 10 -2.77 8.56 -13.08
C LYS A 10 -1.40 8.82 -12.45
N ARG A 11 -1.19 10.01 -11.87
CA ARG A 11 0.13 10.40 -11.37
C ARG A 11 0.45 9.76 -10.03
N ASP A 12 -0.51 9.81 -9.11
CA ASP A 12 -0.33 9.28 -7.76
C ASP A 12 -0.21 7.77 -7.77
N ARG A 13 -0.99 7.11 -8.65
CA ARG A 13 -0.95 5.66 -8.81
C ARG A 13 0.39 5.17 -9.35
N VAL A 14 0.92 5.81 -10.40
CA VAL A 14 2.26 5.46 -10.94
C VAL A 14 3.34 5.66 -9.87
N THR A 15 3.28 6.78 -9.14
CA THR A 15 4.24 7.05 -8.05
C THR A 15 4.18 5.98 -6.96
N TYR A 16 2.97 5.56 -6.59
CA TYR A 16 2.74 4.50 -5.62
C TYR A 16 3.26 3.14 -6.09
N GLU A 17 2.91 2.72 -7.31
CA GLU A 17 3.36 1.45 -7.91
C GLU A 17 4.89 1.40 -8.06
N GLU A 18 5.52 2.50 -8.49
CA GLU A 18 6.97 2.62 -8.54
C GLU A 18 7.61 2.48 -7.15
N PHE A 19 7.03 3.09 -6.11
CA PHE A 19 7.57 2.98 -4.75
C PHE A 19 7.46 1.55 -4.21
N ILE A 20 6.27 0.95 -4.33
CA ILE A 20 6.00 -0.39 -3.81
C ILE A 20 6.88 -1.44 -4.51
N SER A 21 6.99 -1.38 -5.85
CA SER A 21 7.80 -2.32 -6.64
C SER A 21 9.31 -2.16 -6.44
N ARG A 22 9.82 -0.92 -6.28
CA ARG A 22 11.26 -0.65 -6.07
C ARG A 22 11.83 -1.23 -4.79
N THR A 23 10.97 -1.63 -3.85
CA THR A 23 11.43 -2.12 -2.56
C THR A 23 11.84 -3.59 -2.59
N GLY A 24 11.43 -4.39 -3.58
CA GLY A 24 11.85 -5.79 -3.75
C GLY A 24 11.94 -6.55 -2.41
N ASN A 25 13.08 -7.19 -2.13
CA ASN A 25 13.32 -7.92 -0.86
C ASN A 25 13.67 -7.01 0.35
N LYS A 26 13.63 -5.68 0.21
CA LYS A 26 13.93 -4.77 1.32
C LYS A 26 12.75 -4.70 2.27
N LYS A 27 13.05 -4.73 3.56
CA LYS A 27 12.05 -4.55 4.62
C LYS A 27 11.64 -3.07 4.68
N VAL A 28 10.36 -2.81 4.49
CA VAL A 28 9.77 -1.46 4.60
C VAL A 28 8.85 -1.43 5.82
N ALA A 29 8.90 -0.34 6.58
CA ALA A 29 7.97 -0.10 7.68
C ALA A 29 6.88 0.89 7.24
N MET A 30 5.62 0.48 7.35
CA MET A 30 4.47 1.39 7.18
C MET A 30 4.12 1.99 8.54
N VAL A 31 4.23 3.31 8.67
CA VAL A 31 3.87 4.06 9.89
C VAL A 31 2.66 4.92 9.58
N ILE A 32 1.62 4.81 10.40
CA ILE A 32 0.36 5.55 10.23
C ILE A 32 -0.17 6.03 11.58
N ASP A 33 -0.85 7.17 11.58
CA ASP A 33 -1.63 7.71 12.70
C ASP A 33 -2.98 8.21 12.15
N PRO A 34 -3.95 7.30 11.90
CA PRO A 34 -5.21 7.65 11.26
C PRO A 34 -6.17 8.31 12.27
N PRO A 35 -7.13 9.14 11.82
CA PRO A 35 -8.07 9.82 12.73
C PRO A 35 -8.84 8.85 13.62
N PHE A 36 -9.00 9.21 14.90
CA PHE A 36 -9.86 8.47 15.83
C PHE A 36 -11.34 8.61 15.46
N GLY A 37 -12.13 7.53 15.62
CA GLY A 37 -13.57 7.53 15.29
C GLY A 37 -13.92 7.13 13.86
N ILE A 38 -12.94 6.74 13.04
CA ILE A 38 -13.18 6.13 11.73
C ILE A 38 -13.56 4.64 11.86
N MET A 39 -14.16 4.08 10.81
CA MET A 39 -14.42 2.64 10.72
C MET A 39 -13.11 1.84 10.63
N VAL A 40 -12.72 1.19 11.71
CA VAL A 40 -11.46 0.42 11.79
C VAL A 40 -11.40 -0.67 10.71
N GLU A 41 -12.53 -1.28 10.35
CA GLU A 41 -12.60 -2.33 9.34
C GLU A 41 -12.20 -1.85 7.94
N ALA A 42 -12.70 -0.70 7.51
CA ALA A 42 -12.37 -0.14 6.19
C ALA A 42 -10.92 0.39 6.14
N LEU A 43 -10.40 0.88 7.28
CA LEU A 43 -8.97 1.14 7.40
C LEU A 43 -8.17 -0.15 7.23
N ASN A 44 -8.49 -1.21 7.97
CA ASN A 44 -7.82 -2.50 7.89
C ASN A 44 -7.84 -3.06 6.46
N ALA A 45 -8.99 -2.98 5.77
CA ALA A 45 -9.10 -3.38 4.37
C ALA A 45 -8.13 -2.62 3.45
N THR A 46 -7.93 -1.32 3.69
CA THR A 46 -6.93 -0.53 2.95
C THR A 46 -5.50 -0.98 3.27
N LEU A 47 -5.17 -1.23 4.54
CA LEU A 47 -3.81 -1.65 4.94
C LEU A 47 -3.46 -3.04 4.40
N CYS A 48 -4.41 -3.97 4.42
CA CYS A 48 -4.23 -5.29 3.82
C CYS A 48 -3.98 -5.23 2.31
N LYS A 49 -4.65 -4.32 1.59
CA LYS A 49 -4.40 -4.10 0.16
C LYS A 49 -2.96 -3.65 -0.10
N ILE A 50 -2.50 -2.62 0.62
CA ILE A 50 -1.13 -2.11 0.52
C ILE A 50 -0.11 -3.23 0.82
N GLN A 51 -0.35 -4.02 1.87
CA GLN A 51 0.52 -5.14 2.21
C GLN A 51 0.53 -6.24 1.14
N HIS A 52 -0.62 -6.54 0.55
CA HIS A 52 -0.72 -7.55 -0.51
C HIS A 52 -0.01 -7.11 -1.78
N GLU A 53 -0.19 -5.85 -2.19
CA GLU A 53 0.51 -5.26 -3.34
C GLU A 53 2.02 -5.26 -3.12
N TRP A 54 2.48 -4.95 -1.90
CA TRP A 54 3.90 -5.09 -1.55
C TRP A 54 4.43 -6.52 -1.68
N LYS A 55 3.71 -7.51 -1.15
CA LYS A 55 4.11 -8.94 -1.24
C LYS A 55 4.05 -9.49 -2.67
N GLY A 56 3.06 -9.08 -3.46
CA GLY A 56 2.94 -9.54 -4.85
C GLY A 56 4.16 -9.18 -5.70
N HIS A 57 4.87 -8.11 -5.35
CA HIS A 57 6.11 -7.70 -6.00
C HIS A 57 7.38 -8.30 -5.40
N THR A 58 7.31 -8.99 -4.24
CA THR A 58 8.47 -9.68 -3.67
C THR A 58 8.66 -11.09 -4.24
N ASP A 59 7.58 -11.74 -4.69
CA ASP A 59 7.62 -13.15 -5.14
C ASP A 59 8.14 -13.36 -6.58
N GLU A 60 8.25 -12.30 -7.39
CA GLU A 60 8.80 -12.39 -8.77
C GLU A 60 10.34 -12.33 -8.84
N GLY A 61 11.03 -12.19 -7.70
CA GLY A 61 12.50 -12.05 -7.63
C GLY A 61 13.28 -13.32 -7.29
N ASP A 62 12.60 -14.43 -6.99
CA ASP A 62 13.20 -15.69 -6.50
C ASP A 62 12.96 -16.90 -7.45
N LEU A 63 12.76 -16.66 -8.75
CA LEU A 63 12.71 -17.69 -9.81
C LEU A 63 13.74 -17.44 -10.92
#